data_AF-A0A2A7BA81-F1
#
_entry.id   AF-A0A2A7BA81-F1
#
_cell.length_a   1.000
_cell.length_b   1.000
_cell.length_c   1.000
_cell.angle_alpha   90.00
_cell.angle_beta   90.00
_cell.angle_gamma   90.00
#
_symmetry.space_group_name_H-M   'P 1'
#
loop_
_entity.id
_entity.type
_entity.pdbx_description
1 polymer ?
#
loop_
_entity_poly.entity_id
_entity_poly.type
_entity_poly.pdbx_seq_one_letter_code
_entity_poly.pdbx_strand_id
1 'polypeptide(L)' 'ENILENSDFITLLNQASGDRKILSERLNLSADQQKYIDNSEPGEGLLIFENVVLPFSNPIPKNTQLYKIMTTRLSEVVEL' A
#
# COMPACT_ATOMS: atom_id res chain seq x y z
N GLU A 1 21.05 -5.33 9.78
CA GLU A 1 20.24 -4.33 9.07
C GLU A 1 19.32 -5.04 8.10
N ASN A 2 18.01 -4.77 8.19
CA ASN A 2 17.01 -5.29 7.26
C ASN A 2 16.68 -4.25 6.19
N ILE A 3 16.31 -4.70 4.99
CA ILE A 3 15.99 -3.83 3.83
C ILE A 3 14.93 -2.76 4.18
N LEU A 4 13.97 -3.10 5.04
CA LEU A 4 12.91 -2.17 5.47
C LEU A 4 13.43 -1.07 6.43
N GLU A 5 14.32 -1.41 7.36
CA GLU A 5 14.86 -0.46 8.34
C GLU A 5 15.83 0.54 7.69
N ASN A 6 16.41 0.17 6.54
CA ASN A 6 17.29 1.03 5.74
C ASN A 6 16.54 1.80 4.64
N SER A 7 15.22 1.74 4.59
CA SER A 7 14.42 2.48 3.63
C SER A 7 13.96 3.81 4.23
N ASP A 8 14.46 4.93 3.70
CA ASP A 8 14.04 6.28 4.14
C ASP A 8 12.54 6.55 3.89
N PHE A 9 11.97 5.88 2.88
CA PHE A 9 10.59 6.04 2.46
C PHE A 9 9.95 4.69 2.13
N ILE A 10 8.76 4.44 2.68
CA ILE A 10 7.99 3.22 2.45
C ILE A 10 6.55 3.60 2.11
N THR A 11 6.06 3.09 0.98
CA THR A 11 4.63 3.06 0.67
C THR A 11 4.09 1.67 1.01
N LEU A 12 3.31 1.58 2.07
CA LEU A 12 2.72 0.32 2.55
C LEU A 12 1.24 0.27 2.19
N LEU A 13 0.88 -0.57 1.21
CA LEU A 13 -0.50 -0.80 0.78
C LEU A 13 -1.19 -1.86 1.66
N ASN A 14 -2.42 -2.27 1.30
CA ASN A 14 -3.13 -3.38 1.93
C ASN A 14 -2.24 -4.64 2.08
N GLN A 15 -2.21 -5.24 3.26
CA GLN A 15 -1.42 -6.44 3.57
C GLN A 15 -2.31 -7.63 3.95
N ALA A 16 -1.90 -8.83 3.53
CA ALA A 16 -2.50 -10.07 3.99
C ALA A 16 -2.37 -10.22 5.52
N SER A 17 -3.32 -10.91 6.16
CA SER A 17 -3.41 -11.01 7.62
C SER A 17 -2.14 -11.58 8.28
N GLY A 18 -1.47 -12.53 7.62
CA GLY A 18 -0.21 -13.10 8.09
C GLY A 18 0.96 -12.10 8.10
N ASP A 19 1.15 -11.38 7.00
CA ASP A 19 2.27 -10.44 6.84
C ASP A 19 2.06 -9.14 7.62
N ARG A 20 0.80 -8.72 7.75
CA ARG A 20 0.43 -7.47 8.43
C ARG A 20 0.98 -7.40 9.84
N LYS A 21 0.87 -8.49 10.62
CA LYS A 21 1.36 -8.52 12.01
C LYS A 21 2.87 -8.28 12.05
N ILE A 22 3.62 -8.99 11.21
CA ILE A 22 5.08 -8.91 11.14
C ILE A 22 5.52 -7.51 10.72
N LEU A 23 4.89 -6.94 9.68
CA LEU A 23 5.22 -5.61 9.17
C LEU A 23 4.85 -4.51 10.17
N SER A 24 3.72 -4.64 10.86
CA SER A 24 3.29 -3.67 11.87
C SER A 24 4.23 -3.64 13.08
N GLU A 25 4.70 -4.79 13.54
CA GLU A 25 5.70 -4.89 14.60
C GLU A 25 7.05 -4.30 14.15
N ARG A 26 7.50 -4.62 12.93
CA ARG A 26 8.76 -4.11 12.37
C ARG A 26 8.78 -2.60 12.15
N LEU A 27 7.65 -2.04 11.75
CA LEU A 27 7.51 -0.61 11.44
C LEU A 27 6.93 0.19 12.62
N ASN A 28 6.76 -0.43 13.79
CA ASN A 28 6.21 0.17 15.00
C ASN A 28 4.84 0.87 14.79
N LEU A 29 3.95 0.24 14.00
CA LEU A 29 2.64 0.80 13.66
C LEU A 29 1.63 0.66 14.81
N SER A 30 0.92 1.75 15.12
CA SER A 30 -0.16 1.74 16.09
C SER A 30 -1.37 0.94 15.60
N ALA A 31 -2.24 0.51 16.53
CA ALA A 31 -3.47 -0.20 16.19
C ALA A 31 -4.39 0.61 15.24
N ASP A 32 -4.36 1.94 15.31
CA ASP A 32 -5.12 2.81 14.42
C ASP A 32 -4.48 2.91 13.02
N GLN A 33 -3.15 2.95 12.95
CA GLN A 33 -2.43 2.95 11.67
C GLN A 33 -2.63 1.62 10.92
N GLN A 34 -2.68 0.50 11.65
CA GLN A 34 -2.93 -0.82 11.06
C GLN A 34 -4.24 -0.93 10.29
N LYS A 35 -5.26 -0.12 10.64
CA LYS A 35 -6.54 -0.08 9.93
C LYS A 35 -6.39 0.39 8.48
N TYR A 36 -5.36 1.17 8.16
CA TYR A 36 -5.11 1.65 6.79
C TYR A 36 -4.42 0.63 5.89
N ILE A 37 -3.96 -0.49 6.44
CA ILE A 37 -3.34 -1.60 5.72
C ILE A 37 -4.13 -2.91 5.89
N ASP A 38 -5.35 -2.80 6.43
CA ASP A 38 -6.29 -3.90 6.62
C ASP A 38 -7.57 -3.64 5.82
N ASN A 39 -7.80 -4.44 4.78
CA ASN A 39 -8.94 -4.31 3.88
C ASN A 39 -9.03 -2.90 3.25
N SER A 40 -7.88 -2.28 2.98
CA SER A 40 -7.84 -1.00 2.27
C SER A 40 -8.03 -1.19 0.76
N GLU A 41 -8.64 -0.19 0.14
CA GLU A 41 -8.94 -0.22 -1.29
C GLU A 41 -7.67 -0.03 -2.14
N PRO A 42 -7.69 -0.44 -3.43
CA PRO A 42 -6.55 -0.26 -4.31
C PRO A 42 -6.12 1.22 -4.42
N GLY A 43 -4.87 1.49 -4.09
CA GLY A 43 -4.30 2.85 -4.07
C GLY A 43 -4.37 3.55 -2.72
N GLU A 44 -4.79 2.86 -1.67
CA GLU A 44 -4.80 3.35 -0.29
C GLU A 44 -3.78 2.62 0.59
N GLY A 45 -3.30 3.30 1.63
CA GLY A 45 -2.31 2.72 2.53
C GLY A 45 -1.66 3.74 3.47
N LEU A 46 -0.42 3.45 3.87
CA LEU A 46 0.43 4.32 4.68
C LEU A 46 1.66 4.76 3.88
N LEU A 47 2.02 6.03 4.02
CA LEU A 47 3.34 6.56 3.70
C LEU A 47 4.12 6.66 5.00
N ILE A 48 5.31 6.07 5.02
CA ILE A 48 6.23 6.11 6.15
C ILE A 48 7.48 6.82 5.66
N PHE A 49 7.85 7.90 6.33
CA PHE A 49 9.05 8.67 6.07
C PHE A 49 9.69 9.00 7.41
N GLU A 50 10.86 8.42 7.68
CA GLU A 50 11.52 8.47 8.98
C GLU A 50 10.58 8.08 10.14
N ASN A 51 10.16 9.04 10.96
CA ASN A 51 9.26 8.88 12.10
C ASN A 51 7.81 9.32 11.81
N VAL A 52 7.53 9.76 10.59
CA VAL A 52 6.21 10.24 10.16
C VAL A 52 5.47 9.11 9.44
N VAL A 53 4.26 8.83 9.91
CA VAL A 53 3.36 7.83 9.31
C VAL A 53 2.06 8.54 8.93
N LEU A 54 1.76 8.59 7.63
CA LEU A 54 0.58 9.28 7.10
C LEU A 54 -0.30 8.31 6.31
N PRO A 55 -1.61 8.25 6.60
CA PRO A 55 -2.52 7.56 5.70
C PRO A 55 -2.63 8.33 4.38
N PHE A 56 -2.73 7.60 3.28
CA PHE A 56 -2.95 8.18 1.96
C PHE A 56 -4.04 7.43 1.20
N SER A 57 -4.71 8.14 0.31
CA SER A 57 -5.62 7.59 -0.68
C SER A 57 -5.28 8.23 -2.03
N ASN A 58 -4.93 7.38 -3.00
CA ASN A 58 -4.60 7.79 -4.37
C ASN A 58 -5.21 6.81 -5.39
N PRO A 59 -6.55 6.78 -5.51
CA PRO A 59 -7.20 5.97 -6.52
C PRO A 59 -6.90 6.53 -7.92
N ILE A 60 -6.28 5.72 -8.78
CA ILE A 60 -5.99 6.12 -10.16
C ILE A 60 -7.28 5.96 -11.00
N PRO A 61 -7.80 7.03 -11.64
CA PRO A 61 -9.05 6.92 -12.39
C PRO A 61 -8.91 6.02 -13.62
N LYS A 62 -9.84 5.06 -13.78
CA LYS A 62 -9.78 4.01 -14.82
C LYS A 62 -9.88 4.54 -16.25
N ASN A 63 -10.47 5.72 -16.43
CA ASN A 63 -10.61 6.37 -17.74
C ASN A 63 -9.33 7.06 -18.22
N THR A 64 -8.27 7.08 -17.41
CA THR A 64 -6.99 7.71 -17.79
C THR A 64 -6.15 6.78 -18.67
N GLN A 65 -5.34 7.36 -19.56
CA GLN A 65 -4.34 6.58 -20.31
C GLN A 65 -3.32 5.92 -19.37
N LEU A 66 -2.98 6.59 -18.26
CA LEU A 66 -2.10 6.06 -17.24
C LEU A 66 -2.61 4.73 -16.69
N TYR A 67 -3.89 4.64 -16.30
CA TYR A 67 -4.46 3.40 -15.78
C TYR A 67 -4.42 2.26 -16.81
N LYS A 68 -4.76 2.56 -18.07
CA LYS A 68 -4.79 1.57 -19.16
C LYS A 68 -3.41 0.96 -19.43
N ILE A 69 -2.35 1.75 -19.29
CA ILE A 69 -0.97 1.29 -19.49
C ILE A 69 -0.44 0.54 -18.25
N MET A 70 -0.89 0.91 -17.05
CA MET A 70 -0.35 0.41 -15.78
C MET A 70 -1.14 -0.77 -15.18
N THR A 71 -2.40 -1.00 -15.58
CA THR A 71 -3.22 -2.06 -15.00
C THR A 71 -2.66 -3.44 -15.36
N THR A 72 -2.60 -4.33 -14.36
CA THR A 72 -2.22 -5.74 -14.53
C THR A 72 -3.42 -6.69 -14.41
N ARG A 73 -4.63 -6.14 -14.31
CA ARG A 73 -5.87 -6.92 -14.28
C ARG A 73 -6.23 -7.36 -15.69
N LEU A 74 -5.97 -8.63 -16.01
CA LEU A 74 -6.28 -9.23 -17.31
C LEU A 74 -7.74 -9.03 -17.74
N SER A 75 -8.69 -9.13 -16.81
CA SER A 75 -10.12 -8.94 -17.08
C SER A 75 -10.49 -7.52 -17.53
N GLU A 76 -9.61 -6.53 -17.35
CA GLU A 76 -9.82 -5.14 -17.78
C GLU A 76 -9.14 -4.83 -19.13
N VAL A 77 -8.29 -5.73 -19.64
CA VAL A 77 -7.45 -5.51 -20.84
C VAL A 77 -7.78 -6.49 -21.96
N VAL A 78 -8.21 -7.70 -21.62
CA VAL A 78 -8.62 -8.71 -22.62
C VAL A 78 -10.05 -8.42 -23.06
N GLU A 79 -10.23 -8.06 -24.33
CA GLU A 79 -11.54 -8.16 -24.98
C GLU A 79 -11.87 -9.66 -25.15
N LEU A 80 -12.90 -10.13 -24.44
CA LEU A 80 -13.47 -11.47 -24.60
C LEU A 80 -14.40 -11.54 -25.81
#